data_AF-A0A2D4MRP1-F1
#
_entry.id   AF-A0A2D4MRP1-F1
#
_cell.length_a   1.000
_cell.length_b   1.000
_cell.length_c   1.000
_cell.angle_alpha   90.00
_cell.angle_beta   90.00
_cell.angle_gamma   90.00
#
_symmetry.space_group_name_H-M   'P 1'
#
loop_
_entity.id
_entity.type
_entity.pdbx_description
1 polymer ?
#
loop_
_entity_poly.entity_id
_entity_poly.type
_entity_poly.pdbx_seq_one_letter_code
_entity_poly.pdbx_strand_id
1 'polypeptide(L)'
;EYTDGTFKTPKKRTDAEQHLEILGPFIWAEVGDMLNIVFRNNATRPYSIHAHGVLEKNHRDSKTAMPGEIVIYQWDVPERSGPGPNDSACLSWIYYSTVDRVKDLYSGLVGPLKVCRKGTLDSNGRRKGVSKEFALLFLVFDENQSWYLEENVKIYIQGDWNRSQQQDEEFMESNKMHAINGKVYA
;
A
#
# COMPACT_ATOMS: atom_id res chain seq x y z
N GLU A 1 4.73 3.90 8.89
CA GLU A 1 3.78 4.05 10.01
C GLU A 1 4.38 5.02 11.03
N TYR A 2 3.55 5.79 11.72
CA TYR A 2 3.96 6.73 12.77
C TYR A 2 3.31 6.34 14.09
N THR A 3 3.92 6.75 15.20
CA THR A 3 3.45 6.37 16.55
C THR A 3 2.15 7.04 16.95
N ASP A 4 1.85 8.22 16.39
CA ASP A 4 0.71 9.06 16.76
C ASP A 4 0.39 10.10 15.66
N GLY A 5 -0.71 10.84 15.87
CA GLY A 5 -1.21 11.85 14.94
C GLY A 5 -0.35 13.10 14.77
N THR A 6 0.79 13.24 15.47
CA THR A 6 1.74 14.34 15.22
C THR A 6 2.65 14.05 14.03
N PHE A 7 2.78 12.79 13.62
CA PHE A 7 3.66 12.33 12.54
C PHE A 7 5.14 12.74 12.72
N LYS A 8 5.61 12.88 13.95
CA LYS A 8 7.01 13.24 14.25
C LYS A 8 7.92 12.02 14.39
N THR A 9 7.41 10.92 14.93
CA THR A 9 8.20 9.73 15.24
C THR A 9 7.77 8.56 14.37
N PRO A 10 8.61 8.14 13.39
CA PRO A 10 8.35 6.92 12.64
C PRO A 10 8.41 5.70 13.54
N LYS A 11 7.42 4.81 13.45
CA LYS A 11 7.48 3.52 14.12
C LYS A 11 8.48 2.62 13.38
N LYS A 12 9.46 2.09 14.10
CA LYS A 12 10.45 1.18 13.53
C LYS A 12 9.78 -0.15 13.19
N ARG A 13 10.04 -0.65 11.98
CA ARG A 13 9.64 -2.01 11.59
C ARG A 13 10.38 -3.03 12.45
N THR A 14 9.65 -4.04 12.89
CA THR A 14 10.19 -5.20 13.60
C THR A 14 10.82 -6.20 12.61
N ASP A 15 11.58 -7.17 13.11
CA ASP A 15 12.14 -8.25 12.28
C ASP A 15 11.06 -9.03 11.52
N ALA A 16 9.86 -9.16 12.12
CA ALA A 16 8.72 -9.80 11.48
C ALA A 16 8.17 -8.98 10.28
N GLU A 17 8.41 -7.67 10.25
CA GLU A 17 7.89 -6.75 9.23
C GLU A 17 8.94 -6.35 8.19
N GLN A 18 10.20 -6.75 8.35
CA GLN A 18 11.27 -6.41 7.41
C GLN A 18 10.93 -6.86 5.97
N HIS A 19 10.26 -8.00 5.84
CA HIS A 19 9.84 -8.54 4.54
C HIS A 19 8.91 -7.62 3.74
N LEU A 20 8.25 -6.62 4.36
CA LEU A 20 7.32 -5.73 3.68
C LEU A 20 8.02 -4.81 2.68
N GLU A 21 9.28 -4.44 2.92
CA GLU A 21 10.11 -3.65 1.98
C GLU A 21 9.37 -2.40 1.44
N ILE A 22 9.02 -2.34 0.15
CA ILE A 22 8.30 -1.19 -0.45
C ILE A 22 6.86 -1.05 0.07
N LEU A 23 6.24 -2.15 0.53
CA LEU A 23 4.86 -2.16 0.96
C LEU A 23 4.65 -1.25 2.18
N GLY A 24 3.47 -0.65 2.25
CA GLY A 24 3.00 0.01 3.46
C GLY A 24 2.91 -0.94 4.68
N PRO A 25 2.67 -0.39 5.89
CA PRO A 25 2.50 -1.20 7.09
C PRO A 25 1.35 -2.21 6.96
N PHE A 26 1.45 -3.32 7.69
CA PHE A 26 0.43 -4.36 7.67
C PHE A 26 -0.77 -3.94 8.51
N ILE A 27 -1.85 -3.50 7.86
CA ILE A 27 -3.11 -3.18 8.54
C ILE A 27 -3.84 -4.50 8.84
N TRP A 28 -4.48 -4.58 10.00
CA TRP A 28 -5.21 -5.76 10.44
C TRP A 28 -6.51 -5.39 11.15
N ALA A 29 -7.50 -6.25 11.04
CA ALA A 29 -8.77 -6.13 11.73
C ALA A 29 -9.43 -7.50 11.93
N GLU A 30 -10.37 -7.56 12.85
CA GLU A 30 -11.34 -8.65 12.94
C GLU A 30 -12.70 -8.23 12.39
N VAL A 31 -13.51 -9.22 12.01
CA VAL A 31 -14.92 -8.98 11.66
C VAL A 31 -15.66 -8.30 12.81
N GLY A 32 -16.31 -7.18 12.49
CA GLY A 32 -17.03 -6.32 13.42
C GLY A 32 -16.24 -5.09 13.88
N ASP A 33 -14.95 -5.02 13.57
CA ASP A 33 -14.12 -3.87 13.91
C ASP A 33 -14.44 -2.64 13.03
N MET A 34 -14.01 -1.49 13.53
CA MET A 34 -13.96 -0.23 12.79
C MET A 34 -12.53 0.30 12.82
N LEU A 35 -11.94 0.47 11.64
CA LEU A 35 -10.62 1.03 11.47
C LEU A 35 -10.71 2.54 11.26
N ASN A 36 -9.92 3.29 12.03
CA ASN A 36 -9.72 4.73 11.84
C ASN A 36 -8.28 4.97 11.37
N ILE A 37 -8.11 5.31 10.10
CA ILE A 37 -6.81 5.60 9.51
C ILE A 37 -6.60 7.10 9.47
N VAL A 38 -5.66 7.58 10.28
CA VAL A 38 -5.20 8.98 10.23
C VAL A 38 -4.08 9.07 9.20
N PHE A 39 -4.38 9.63 8.03
CA PHE A 39 -3.47 9.73 6.90
C PHE A 39 -2.97 11.16 6.77
N ARG A 40 -1.65 11.33 6.67
CA ARG A 40 -1.01 12.62 6.37
C ARG A 40 -0.30 12.51 5.04
N ASN A 41 -0.63 13.39 4.11
CA ASN A 41 0.06 13.45 2.83
C ASN A 41 1.32 14.34 2.94
N ASN A 42 2.50 13.71 3.04
CA ASN A 42 3.78 14.41 3.04
C ASN A 42 4.44 14.47 1.65
N ALA A 43 3.74 14.05 0.60
CA ALA A 43 4.23 14.11 -0.76
C ALA A 43 3.84 15.42 -1.45
N THR A 44 4.25 15.58 -2.71
CA THR A 44 4.03 16.78 -3.53
C THR A 44 2.76 16.74 -4.36
N ARG A 45 2.07 15.59 -4.39
CA ARG A 45 0.85 15.35 -5.19
C ARG A 45 -0.31 14.97 -4.28
N PRO A 46 -1.56 15.22 -4.70
CA PRO A 46 -2.73 14.69 -3.99
C PRO A 46 -2.72 13.16 -4.00
N TYR A 47 -3.03 12.55 -2.86
CA TYR A 47 -3.15 11.09 -2.71
C TYR A 47 -4.33 10.75 -1.82
N SER A 48 -4.79 9.50 -1.89
CA SER A 48 -5.82 8.96 -1.02
C SER A 48 -5.41 7.61 -0.44
N ILE A 49 -6.27 7.00 0.35
CA ILE A 49 -6.11 5.61 0.76
C ILE A 49 -7.47 4.92 0.73
N HIS A 50 -7.52 3.83 -0.01
CA HIS A 50 -8.68 2.97 -0.15
C HIS A 50 -8.27 1.53 0.09
N ALA A 51 -9.18 0.73 0.63
CA ALA A 51 -8.91 -0.67 0.88
C ALA A 51 -9.96 -1.56 0.21
N HIS A 52 -9.49 -2.66 -0.39
CA HIS A 52 -10.38 -3.74 -0.76
C HIS A 52 -10.87 -4.46 0.50
N GLY A 53 -12.06 -5.06 0.40
CA GLY A 53 -12.57 -5.90 1.47
C GLY A 53 -13.02 -5.15 2.71
N VAL A 54 -13.26 -3.84 2.67
CA VAL A 54 -13.88 -3.08 3.78
C VAL A 54 -15.09 -2.28 3.29
N LEU A 55 -15.84 -1.68 4.21
CA LEU A 55 -16.88 -0.71 3.91
C LEU A 55 -16.43 0.67 4.34
N GLU A 56 -16.10 1.53 3.38
CA GLU A 56 -15.71 2.91 3.64
C GLU A 56 -16.93 3.74 4.06
N LYS A 57 -16.89 4.31 5.27
CA LYS A 57 -17.99 5.15 5.78
C LYS A 57 -17.96 6.53 5.14
N ASN A 58 -19.17 7.01 4.82
CA ASN A 58 -19.52 8.43 4.70
C ASN A 58 -18.93 9.27 3.57
N HIS A 59 -18.57 8.77 2.38
CA HIS A 59 -18.02 9.67 1.35
C HIS A 59 -18.56 9.42 -0.06
N ARG A 60 -19.50 10.29 -0.48
CA ARG A 60 -19.98 10.42 -1.88
C ARG A 60 -18.86 10.82 -2.86
N ASP A 61 -17.75 11.34 -2.34
CA ASP A 61 -16.52 11.62 -3.06
C ASP A 61 -15.34 11.11 -2.23
N SER A 62 -14.52 10.23 -2.82
CA SER A 62 -13.21 9.80 -2.28
C SER A 62 -12.47 11.01 -1.70
N LYS A 63 -12.27 11.06 -0.39
CA LYS A 63 -11.48 12.15 0.21
C LYS A 63 -10.04 11.98 -0.23
N THR A 64 -9.61 12.89 -1.09
CA THR A 64 -8.22 13.04 -1.48
C THR A 64 -7.55 14.00 -0.51
N ALA A 65 -6.40 13.62 0.05
CA ALA A 65 -5.59 14.49 0.87
C ALA A 65 -4.65 15.30 -0.01
N MET A 66 -4.75 16.63 0.06
CA MET A 66 -3.79 17.52 -0.62
C MET A 66 -2.41 17.46 0.07
N PRO A 67 -1.32 17.87 -0.62
CA PRO A 67 0.00 17.99 0.00
C PRO A 67 -0.04 18.76 1.32
N GLY A 68 0.46 18.16 2.40
CA GLY A 68 0.47 18.69 3.76
C GLY A 68 -0.81 18.45 4.58
N GLU A 69 -1.88 17.97 3.96
CA GLU A 69 -3.17 17.74 4.62
C GLU A 69 -3.18 16.45 5.46
N ILE A 70 -4.04 16.43 6.48
CA ILE A 70 -4.38 15.25 7.28
C ILE A 70 -5.85 14.90 7.04
N VAL A 71 -6.11 13.68 6.58
CA VAL A 71 -7.44 13.13 6.36
C VAL A 71 -7.63 11.88 7.21
N ILE A 72 -8.81 11.76 7.83
CA ILE A 72 -9.18 10.56 8.59
C ILE A 72 -10.14 9.73 7.76
N TYR A 73 -9.77 8.48 7.51
CA TYR A 73 -10.59 7.49 6.82
C TYR A 73 -11.17 6.50 7.84
N GLN A 74 -12.46 6.22 7.71
CA GLN A 74 -13.16 5.30 8.58
C GLN A 74 -13.68 4.12 7.77
N TRP A 75 -13.24 2.92 8.14
CA TRP A 75 -13.60 1.68 7.46
C TRP A 75 -14.28 0.73 8.44
N ASP A 76 -15.50 0.30 8.12
CA ASP A 76 -16.15 -0.79 8.83
C ASP A 76 -15.74 -2.13 8.22
N VAL A 77 -15.59 -3.13 9.09
CA VAL A 77 -15.24 -4.50 8.70
C VAL A 77 -16.46 -5.41 8.89
N PRO A 78 -17.43 -5.42 7.96
CA PRO A 78 -18.61 -6.27 8.06
C PRO A 78 -18.25 -7.76 7.91
N GLU A 79 -19.22 -8.64 8.17
CA GLU A 79 -19.02 -10.10 8.04
C GLU A 79 -18.51 -10.52 6.65
N ARG A 80 -19.00 -9.88 5.59
CA ARG A 80 -18.56 -10.12 4.20
C ARG A 80 -17.08 -9.75 3.92
N SER A 81 -16.44 -9.00 4.82
CA SER A 81 -15.03 -8.64 4.72
C SER A 81 -14.10 -9.73 5.25
N GLY A 82 -14.64 -10.60 6.10
CA GLY A 82 -13.92 -11.69 6.71
C GLY A 82 -14.07 -13.02 5.98
N PRO A 83 -13.40 -14.06 6.50
CA PRO A 83 -13.42 -15.38 5.89
C PRO A 83 -14.77 -16.08 6.09
N GLY A 84 -15.27 -16.73 5.03
CA GLY A 84 -16.45 -17.60 5.09
C GLY A 84 -16.19 -18.87 5.93
N PRO A 85 -17.19 -19.71 6.19
CA PRO A 85 -17.08 -20.83 7.13
C PRO A 85 -15.94 -21.84 6.82
N ASN A 86 -15.65 -22.05 5.53
CA ASN A 86 -14.64 -23.01 5.07
C ASN A 86 -13.28 -22.37 4.73
N ASP A 87 -13.15 -21.06 4.86
CA ASP A 87 -11.91 -20.35 4.58
C ASP A 87 -10.87 -20.51 5.70
N SER A 88 -9.64 -20.08 5.43
CA SER A 88 -8.65 -19.86 6.49
C SER A 88 -9.16 -18.80 7.49
N ALA A 89 -8.62 -18.77 8.72
CA ALA A 89 -9.10 -17.80 9.72
C ALA A 89 -8.84 -16.32 9.41
N CYS A 90 -8.06 -16.01 8.37
CA CYS A 90 -7.86 -14.65 7.86
C CYS A 90 -7.88 -14.61 6.33
N LEU A 91 -8.37 -13.50 5.77
CA LEU A 91 -8.28 -13.16 4.36
C LEU A 91 -7.27 -12.03 4.16
N SER A 92 -6.60 -12.06 3.00
CA SER A 92 -5.69 -11.00 2.57
C SER A 92 -6.40 -10.06 1.62
N TRP A 93 -6.27 -8.78 1.89
CA TRP A 93 -6.71 -7.64 1.10
C TRP A 93 -5.52 -6.69 0.88
N ILE A 94 -5.74 -5.66 0.07
CA ILE A 94 -4.76 -4.60 -0.14
C ILE A 94 -5.43 -3.25 0.07
N TYR A 95 -4.60 -2.26 0.39
CA TYR A 95 -4.97 -0.86 0.33
C TYR A 95 -3.98 -0.08 -0.54
N TYR A 96 -4.46 0.95 -1.22
CA TYR A 96 -3.68 1.76 -2.15
C TYR A 96 -4.36 3.11 -2.38
N SER A 97 -3.64 4.07 -2.97
CA SER A 97 -4.22 5.35 -3.39
C SER A 97 -5.02 5.18 -4.70
N THR A 98 -6.12 5.91 -4.83
CA THR A 98 -6.97 5.85 -6.03
C THR A 98 -7.17 7.20 -6.71
N VAL A 99 -6.28 8.17 -6.46
CA VAL A 99 -6.28 9.45 -7.18
C VAL A 99 -5.96 9.20 -8.65
N ASP A 100 -4.90 8.43 -8.91
CA ASP A 100 -4.64 7.78 -10.19
C ASP A 100 -4.25 6.33 -9.91
N ARG A 101 -5.21 5.42 -10.04
CA ARG A 101 -5.02 4.01 -9.64
C ARG A 101 -3.83 3.34 -10.32
N VAL A 102 -3.50 3.76 -11.54
CA VAL A 102 -2.39 3.17 -12.30
C VAL A 102 -1.09 3.76 -11.79
N LYS A 103 -0.98 5.10 -11.82
CA LYS A 103 0.28 5.75 -11.46
C LYS A 103 0.61 5.62 -9.99
N ASP A 104 -0.37 5.73 -9.10
CA ASP A 104 -0.18 5.63 -7.65
C ASP A 104 0.35 4.24 -7.27
N LEU A 105 -0.22 3.18 -7.86
CA LEU A 105 0.18 1.80 -7.61
C LEU A 105 1.62 1.56 -8.08
N TYR A 106 1.93 1.93 -9.33
CA TYR A 106 3.28 1.75 -9.88
C TYR A 106 4.32 2.66 -9.24
N SER A 107 3.90 3.76 -8.63
CA SER A 107 4.75 4.61 -7.78
C SER A 107 5.00 4.02 -6.38
N GLY A 108 4.44 2.84 -6.08
CA GLY A 108 4.68 2.11 -4.83
C GLY A 108 3.67 2.35 -3.70
N LEU A 109 2.56 3.05 -3.96
CA LEU A 109 1.56 3.38 -2.92
C LEU A 109 0.59 2.21 -2.69
N VAL A 110 1.10 1.11 -2.14
CA VAL A 110 0.32 -0.10 -1.84
C VAL A 110 0.76 -0.74 -0.54
N GLY A 111 -0.17 -1.32 0.20
CA GLY A 111 0.12 -2.10 1.40
C GLY A 111 -0.91 -3.20 1.67
N PRO A 112 -0.56 -4.16 2.53
CA PRO A 112 -1.43 -5.28 2.83
C PRO A 112 -2.41 -4.95 3.97
N LEU A 113 -3.62 -5.48 3.84
CA LEU A 113 -4.64 -5.50 4.88
C LEU A 113 -5.02 -6.96 5.12
N LYS A 114 -5.12 -7.40 6.38
CA LYS A 114 -5.74 -8.70 6.69
C LYS A 114 -7.00 -8.53 7.52
N VAL A 115 -8.03 -9.29 7.18
CA VAL A 115 -9.26 -9.37 7.97
C VAL A 115 -9.43 -10.79 8.48
N CYS A 116 -9.55 -10.94 9.79
CA CYS A 116 -9.68 -12.23 10.46
C CYS A 116 -11.05 -12.43 11.10
N ARG A 117 -11.39 -13.69 11.40
CA ARG A 117 -12.57 -13.97 12.23
C ARG A 117 -12.35 -13.40 13.63
N LYS A 118 -13.45 -13.01 14.28
CA LYS A 118 -13.45 -12.51 15.65
C LYS A 118 -12.77 -13.48 16.62
N GLY A 119 -11.88 -12.97 17.47
CA GLY A 119 -11.10 -13.71 18.47
C GLY A 119 -9.82 -14.39 17.95
N THR A 120 -9.48 -14.24 16.67
CA THR A 120 -8.33 -14.89 16.02
C THR A 120 -7.01 -14.14 16.30
N LEU A 121 -7.06 -12.83 16.42
CA LEU A 121 -5.89 -11.96 16.60
C LEU A 121 -5.58 -11.75 18.09
N ASP A 122 -4.31 -11.53 18.40
CA ASP A 122 -3.84 -11.02 19.68
C ASP A 122 -3.86 -9.49 19.74
N SER A 123 -3.44 -8.90 20.86
CA SER A 123 -3.42 -7.45 21.05
C SER A 123 -2.48 -6.69 20.10
N ASN A 124 -1.57 -7.40 19.44
CA ASN A 124 -0.62 -6.83 18.48
C ASN A 124 -1.03 -7.13 17.03
N GLY A 125 -2.24 -7.67 16.81
CA GLY A 125 -2.74 -8.00 15.48
C GLY A 125 -2.13 -9.26 14.88
N ARG A 126 -1.41 -10.07 15.65
CA ARG A 126 -0.84 -11.32 15.17
C ARG A 126 -1.85 -12.44 15.33
N ARG A 127 -1.89 -13.36 14.37
CA ARG A 127 -2.77 -14.52 14.47
C ARG A 127 -2.30 -15.46 15.58
N LYS A 128 -3.21 -15.80 16.50
CA LYS A 128 -2.96 -16.79 17.56
C LYS A 128 -2.60 -18.15 16.96
N GLY A 129 -1.59 -18.80 17.52
CA GLY A 129 -1.11 -20.12 17.06
C GLY A 129 -0.26 -20.09 15.79
N VAL A 130 0.08 -18.92 15.26
CA VAL A 130 0.98 -18.76 14.10
C VAL A 130 2.27 -18.08 14.53
N SER A 131 3.41 -18.70 14.20
CA SER A 131 4.73 -18.20 14.58
C SER A 131 5.19 -17.03 13.71
N LYS A 132 4.88 -17.04 12.41
CA LYS A 132 5.27 -16.03 11.42
C LYS A 132 4.17 -15.79 10.40
N GLU A 133 4.01 -14.54 9.99
CA GLU A 133 3.07 -14.10 8.97
C GLU A 133 3.84 -13.28 7.93
N PHE A 134 3.57 -13.52 6.65
CA PHE A 134 4.22 -12.83 5.54
C PHE A 134 3.18 -12.31 4.56
N ALA A 135 3.36 -11.09 4.07
CA ALA A 135 2.63 -10.53 2.95
C ALA A 135 3.59 -10.40 1.75
N LEU A 136 3.20 -10.98 0.61
CA LEU A 136 3.99 -10.96 -0.62
C LEU A 136 3.14 -10.34 -1.73
N LEU A 137 3.64 -9.28 -2.34
CA LEU A 137 3.13 -8.67 -3.54
C LEU A 137 4.06 -9.05 -4.69
N PHE A 138 3.54 -9.88 -5.59
CA PHE A 138 4.17 -10.19 -6.87
C PHE A 138 3.64 -9.18 -7.88
N LEU A 139 4.49 -8.25 -8.30
CA LEU A 139 4.10 -7.18 -9.23
C LEU A 139 5.28 -6.84 -10.14
N VAL A 140 5.00 -6.64 -11.43
CA VAL A 140 5.92 -5.94 -12.32
C VAL A 140 5.71 -4.45 -12.08
N PHE A 141 6.61 -3.81 -11.35
CA PHE A 141 6.57 -2.36 -11.14
C PHE A 141 7.00 -1.69 -12.45
N ASP A 142 6.02 -1.21 -13.21
CA ASP A 142 6.23 -0.53 -14.48
C ASP A 142 6.49 0.96 -14.23
N GLU A 143 7.76 1.34 -14.11
CA GLU A 143 8.16 2.74 -13.88
C GLU A 143 7.78 3.65 -15.06
N ASN A 144 7.48 3.11 -16.25
CA ASN A 144 6.94 3.92 -17.36
C ASN A 144 5.57 4.50 -17.03
N GLN A 145 4.82 3.85 -16.12
CA GLN A 145 3.52 4.30 -15.66
C GLN A 145 3.60 5.03 -14.31
N SER A 146 4.79 5.23 -13.74
CA SER A 146 4.99 5.91 -12.47
C SER A 146 4.81 7.43 -12.58
N TRP A 147 4.50 8.07 -11.46
CA TRP A 147 4.55 9.54 -11.35
C TRP A 147 5.97 10.08 -11.55
N TYR A 148 6.97 9.26 -11.24
CA TYR A 148 8.36 9.66 -11.11
C TYR A 148 9.18 9.43 -12.39
N LEU A 149 8.58 8.96 -13.48
CA LEU A 149 9.31 8.66 -14.72
C LEU A 149 10.16 9.84 -15.22
N GLU A 150 9.55 11.02 -15.41
CA GLU A 150 10.28 12.19 -15.93
C GLU A 150 11.38 12.68 -14.99
N GLU A 151 11.19 12.54 -13.68
CA GLU A 151 12.15 12.94 -12.66
C GLU A 151 13.31 11.94 -12.60
N ASN A 152 13.02 10.65 -12.64
CA ASN A 152 14.01 9.56 -12.69
C ASN A 152 14.87 9.64 -13.94
N VAL A 153 14.26 9.87 -15.11
CA VAL A 153 14.99 10.07 -16.37
C VAL A 153 16.03 11.20 -16.23
N LYS A 154 15.63 12.36 -15.70
CA LYS A 154 16.54 13.51 -15.53
C LYS A 154 17.69 13.24 -14.56
N ILE A 155 17.47 12.40 -13.55
CA ILE A 155 18.46 12.09 -12.51
C ILE A 155 19.43 11.00 -12.97
N TYR A 156 18.92 9.95 -13.61
CA TYR A 156 19.68 8.72 -13.85
C TYR A 156 20.21 8.58 -15.28
N ILE A 157 19.60 9.23 -16.28
CA ILE A 157 20.09 9.18 -17.66
C ILE A 157 21.18 10.24 -17.83
N GLN A 158 22.37 9.80 -18.22
CA GLN A 158 23.49 10.67 -18.59
C GLN A 158 23.49 10.90 -20.10
N GLY A 159 23.58 12.15 -20.54
CA GLY A 159 23.66 12.54 -21.96
C GLY A 159 22.38 13.18 -22.51
N ASP A 160 22.33 13.35 -23.83
CA ASP A 160 21.21 13.99 -24.54
C ASP A 160 20.01 13.04 -24.60
N TRP A 161 19.16 13.09 -23.57
CA TRP A 161 17.90 12.36 -23.57
C TRP A 161 16.83 13.11 -24.40
N ASN A 162 16.14 12.39 -25.27
CA ASN A 162 15.02 12.88 -26.05
C ASN A 162 13.73 12.10 -25.71
N ARG A 163 12.60 12.80 -25.64
CA ARG A 163 11.28 12.20 -25.38
C ARG A 163 10.89 11.10 -26.36
N SER A 164 11.41 11.11 -27.59
CA SER A 164 11.18 10.03 -28.55
C SER A 164 11.73 8.67 -28.07
N GLN A 165 12.76 8.66 -27.21
CA GLN A 165 13.32 7.44 -26.63
C GLN A 165 12.39 6.81 -25.58
N GLN A 166 11.35 7.50 -25.09
CA GLN A 166 10.38 6.89 -24.17
C GLN A 166 9.53 5.81 -24.83
N GLN A 167 9.41 5.83 -26.17
CA GLN A 167 8.65 4.83 -26.93
C GLN A 167 9.52 3.67 -27.40
N ASP A 168 10.82 3.71 -27.12
CA ASP A 168 11.73 2.64 -27.44
C ASP A 168 11.43 1.41 -26.57
N GLU A 169 11.37 0.23 -27.19
CA GLU A 169 10.99 -1.01 -26.50
C GLU A 169 12.04 -1.43 -25.46
N GLU A 170 13.33 -1.19 -25.72
CA GLU A 170 14.41 -1.51 -24.79
C GLU A 170 14.34 -0.59 -23.56
N PHE A 171 14.09 0.71 -23.76
CA PHE A 171 13.84 1.64 -22.66
C PHE A 171 12.62 1.22 -21.82
N MET A 172 11.48 0.93 -22.46
CA MET A 172 10.27 0.53 -21.76
C MET A 172 10.50 -0.75 -20.95
N GLU A 173 11.17 -1.75 -21.52
CA GLU A 173 11.44 -3.02 -20.83
C GLU A 173 12.43 -2.84 -19.68
N SER A 174 13.44 -1.97 -19.82
CA SER A 174 14.39 -1.66 -18.75
C SER A 174 13.74 -1.07 -17.49
N ASN A 175 12.57 -0.45 -17.64
CA ASN A 175 11.78 0.15 -16.56
C ASN A 175 10.72 -0.81 -15.97
N LYS A 176 10.64 -2.06 -16.44
CA LYS A 176 9.72 -3.07 -15.90
C LYS A 176 10.40 -3.95 -14.85
N MET A 177 10.22 -3.56 -13.60
CA MET A 177 10.86 -4.23 -12.47
C MET A 177 10.02 -5.41 -11.98
N HIS A 178 10.37 -6.62 -12.41
CA HIS A 178 9.72 -7.86 -12.00
C HIS A 178 10.09 -8.21 -10.55
N ALA A 179 9.27 -7.79 -9.59
CA ALA A 179 9.65 -7.75 -8.18
C ALA A 179 8.71 -8.51 -7.25
N ILE A 180 9.26 -8.91 -6.10
CA ILE A 180 8.50 -9.36 -4.93
C ILE A 180 8.73 -8.32 -3.83
N ASN A 181 7.67 -7.63 -3.41
CA ASN A 181 7.74 -6.52 -2.44
C ASN A 181 8.76 -5.43 -2.85
N GLY A 182 8.94 -5.21 -4.16
CA GLY A 182 9.90 -4.23 -4.69
C GLY A 182 11.36 -4.71 -4.72
N LYS A 183 11.65 -5.94 -4.28
CA LYS A 183 12.97 -6.55 -4.49
C LYS A 183 13.05 -7.23 -5.85
N VAL A 184 14.11 -6.92 -6.58
CA VAL A 184 14.51 -7.55 -7.84
C VAL A 184 15.76 -8.40 -7.63
N TYR A 185 16.00 -9.37 -8.51
CA TYR A 185 17.27 -10.09 -8.57
C TYR A 185 18.30 -9.20 -9.26
N ALA A 186 19.46 -9.03 -8.65
CA ALA A 186 20.59 -8.27 -9.20
C ALA A 186 21.58 -9.20 -9.90
#